data_AF-A0A7K0VSE5-F1
#
_entry.id   AF-A0A7K0VSE5-F1
#
_cell.length_a   1.000
_cell.length_b   1.000
_cell.length_c   1.000
_cell.angle_alpha   90.00
_cell.angle_beta   90.00
_cell.angle_gamma   90.00
#
_symmetry.space_group_name_H-M   'P 1'
#
loop_
_entity.id
_entity.type
_entity.pdbx_description
1 polymer ?
#
loop_
_entity_poly.entity_id
_entity_poly.type
_entity_poly.pdbx_seq_one_letter_code
_entity_poly.pdbx_strand_id
1 'polypeptide(L)' 'MSELIRSNTQLPATRTSFFVRTQDGLNLVGEIACPVGEEPGQSQGAILCLHPLPTAGGMMDSHIFKKAANRLPALT' A
#
# COMPACT_ATOMS: atom_id res chain seq x y z
N MET A 1 -21.79 -6.34 -10.98
CA MET A 1 -22.42 -6.41 -9.65
C MET A 1 -21.43 -5.83 -8.66
N SER A 2 -21.87 -4.91 -7.80
CA SER A 2 -21.05 -4.41 -6.70
C SER A 2 -20.88 -5.52 -5.65
N GLU A 3 -19.65 -5.82 -5.26
CA GLU A 3 -19.35 -6.77 -4.18
C GLU A 3 -19.17 -6.03 -2.85
N LEU A 4 -19.59 -6.66 -1.74
CA LEU A 4 -19.39 -6.10 -0.41
C LEU A 4 -17.90 -6.20 -0.01
N ILE A 5 -17.28 -5.04 0.27
CA ILE A 5 -15.93 -4.99 0.83
C ILE A 5 -15.95 -5.46 2.30
N ARG A 6 -15.20 -6.52 2.60
CA ARG A 6 -14.98 -7.06 3.94
C ARG A 6 -13.57 -6.70 4.44
N SER A 7 -13.32 -6.96 5.73
CA SER A 7 -12.04 -6.65 6.40
C SER A 7 -10.81 -7.13 5.63
N ASN A 8 -10.86 -8.33 5.05
CA ASN A 8 -9.74 -8.96 4.34
C ASN A 8 -9.84 -8.89 2.82
N THR A 9 -10.80 -8.14 2.27
CA THR A 9 -10.92 -7.99 0.81
C THR A 9 -9.64 -7.38 0.24
N GLN A 10 -9.07 -8.09 -0.72
CA GLN A 10 -7.97 -7.65 -1.57
C GLN A 10 -8.48 -7.60 -3.00
N LEU A 11 -8.51 -6.41 -3.58
CA LEU A 11 -8.88 -6.19 -4.97
C LEU A 11 -7.62 -6.26 -5.86
N PRO A 12 -7.79 -6.49 -7.17
CA PRO A 12 -6.67 -6.52 -8.11
C PRO A 12 -5.83 -5.25 -8.06
N ALA A 13 -4.52 -5.42 -8.04
CA ALA A 13 -3.53 -4.35 -8.10
C ALA A 13 -2.18 -4.90 -8.58
N THR A 14 -1.41 -4.09 -9.30
CA THR A 14 0.00 -4.37 -9.55
C THR A 14 0.79 -3.97 -8.30
N ARG A 15 1.49 -4.92 -7.66
CA ARG A 15 2.23 -4.67 -6.41
C ARG A 15 3.73 -4.76 -6.62
N THR A 16 4.45 -3.73 -6.20
CA THR A 16 5.90 -3.65 -6.32
C THR A 16 6.50 -3.32 -4.96
N SER A 17 7.35 -4.20 -4.45
CA SER A 17 8.10 -3.94 -3.22
C SER A 17 9.24 -2.96 -3.47
N PHE A 18 9.55 -2.15 -2.47
CA PHE A 18 10.69 -1.24 -2.51
C PHE A 18 11.24 -0.98 -1.10
N PHE A 19 12.43 -0.38 -1.05
CA PHE A 19 13.04 0.07 0.19
C PHE A 19 13.21 1.58 0.18
N VAL A 20 12.97 2.22 1.32
CA VAL A 20 13.33 3.62 1.54
C VAL A 20 14.51 3.64 2.51
N ARG A 21 15.65 4.13 2.04
CA ARG A 21 16.80 4.37 2.90
C ARG A 21 16.64 5.71 3.61
N THR A 22 16.59 5.69 4.93
CA THR A 22 16.52 6.89 5.74
C THR A 22 17.90 7.49 5.96
N GLN A 23 17.96 8.77 6.34
CA GLN A 23 19.22 9.49 6.56
C GLN A 23 20.06 8.90 7.72
N ASP A 24 19.39 8.30 8.71
CA ASP A 24 20.01 7.59 9.83
C ASP A 24 20.41 6.13 9.49
N GLY A 25 20.30 5.73 8.22
CA GLY A 25 20.82 4.47 7.72
C GLY A 25 19.88 3.26 7.87
N LEU A 26 18.62 3.47 8.25
CA LEU A 26 17.61 2.40 8.28
C LEU A 26 17.05 2.13 6.88
N ASN A 27 16.61 0.89 6.66
CA ASN A 27 15.87 0.50 5.45
C ASN A 27 14.41 0.26 5.85
N LEU A 28 13.53 1.18 5.47
CA LEU A 28 12.09 0.99 5.63
C LEU A 28 11.57 0.15 4.47
N VAL A 29 10.79 -0.87 4.77
CA VAL A 29 10.09 -1.68 3.76
C VAL A 29 8.84 -0.97 3.28
N GLY A 30 8.63 -0.97 1.97
CA GLY A 30 7.47 -0.37 1.32
C GLY A 30 6.90 -1.25 0.21
N GLU A 31 5.66 -0.97 -0.15
CA GLU A 31 4.96 -1.58 -1.29
C GLU A 31 4.18 -0.48 -2.01
N ILE A 32 4.31 -0.42 -3.33
CA ILE A 32 3.43 0.37 -4.19
C ILE A 32 2.31 -0.57 -4.67
N ALA A 33 1.06 -0.12 -4.56
CA ALA A 33 -0.10 -0.81 -5.11
C ALA A 33 -0.74 0.08 -6.19
N CYS A 34 -0.51 -0.26 -7.46
CA CYS A 34 -1.04 0.47 -8.62
C CYS A 34 -2.29 -0.21 -9.18
N PRO A 35 -3.19 0.55 -9.86
CA PRO A 35 -4.22 -0.04 -10.70
C PRO A 35 -3.65 -1.04 -11.70
N VAL A 36 -4.42 -2.08 -12.03
CA VAL A 36 -3.98 -3.09 -13.01
C VAL A 36 -3.86 -2.44 -14.39
N GLY A 37 -2.71 -2.65 -15.04
CA GLY A 37 -2.42 -2.06 -16.35
C GLY A 37 -1.80 -0.66 -16.30
N GLU A 38 -1.63 -0.09 -15.10
CA GLU A 38 -0.83 1.13 -14.90
C GLU A 38 0.55 0.77 -14.33
N GLU A 39 1.59 1.40 -14.89
CA GLU A 39 2.94 1.37 -14.34
C GLU A 39 3.09 2.42 -13.22
N PRO A 40 3.96 2.19 -12.22
CA PRO A 40 4.27 3.19 -11.20
C PRO A 40 4.64 4.55 -11.83
N GLY A 41 3.93 5.61 -11.41
CA GLY A 41 4.14 6.98 -11.92
C GLY A 41 3.20 7.40 -13.06
N GLN A 42 2.36 6.50 -13.58
CA GLN A 42 1.30 6.87 -14.54
C GLN A 42 0.06 7.46 -13.86
N SER A 43 -0.17 7.13 -12.59
CA SER A 43 -1.30 7.67 -11.83
C SER A 43 -1.13 9.16 -11.54
N GLN A 44 -2.23 9.94 -11.60
CA GLN A 44 -2.21 11.39 -11.37
C GLN A 44 -1.93 11.81 -9.92
N GLY A 45 -1.99 10.86 -8.99
CA GLY A 45 -1.74 11.10 -7.57
C GLY A 45 -1.42 9.81 -6.84
N ALA A 46 -0.81 9.95 -5.66
CA ALA A 46 -0.47 8.84 -4.78
C ALA A 46 -0.81 9.18 -3.33
N ILE A 47 -1.18 8.15 -2.55
CA ILE A 47 -1.35 8.26 -1.10
C ILE A 47 -0.20 7.53 -0.45
N LEU A 48 0.61 8.26 0.34
CA LEU A 48 1.65 7.68 1.17
C LEU A 48 1.08 7.31 2.54
N CYS A 49 1.12 6.03 2.87
CA CYS A 49 0.74 5.54 4.17
C CYS A 49 1.95 5.05 4.96
N LEU A 50 2.13 5.54 6.18
CA LEU A 50 3.22 5.16 7.07
C LEU A 50 2.68 4.45 8.30
N HIS A 51 3.35 3.39 8.74
CA HIS A 51 3.03 2.78 10.04
C HIS A 51 3.35 3.79 11.15
N PRO A 52 2.48 4.01 12.14
CA PRO A 52 2.68 5.03 13.19
C PRO A 52 3.81 4.69 14.17
N LEU A 53 4.19 3.41 14.24
CA LEU A 53 5.24 2.92 15.16
C LEU A 53 6.23 1.98 14.44
N PRO A 54 6.98 2.44 13.43
CA PRO A 54 7.81 1.58 12.59
C PRO A 54 9.10 1.14 13.29
N THR A 55 9.57 1.90 14.29
CA THR A 55 10.82 1.64 15.00
C THR A 55 10.70 0.67 16.18
N ALA A 56 9.48 0.38 16.66
CA ALA A 56 9.23 -0.54 17.76
C ALA A 56 8.55 -1.85 17.32
N GLY A 57 8.78 -2.27 16.06
CA GLY A 57 8.29 -3.56 15.53
C GLY A 57 6.85 -3.56 15.03
N GLY A 58 6.24 -2.38 14.83
CA GLY A 58 4.94 -2.27 14.17
C GLY A 58 5.00 -2.64 12.68
N MET A 59 3.91 -3.19 12.14
CA MET A 59 3.84 -3.69 10.76
C MET A 59 2.54 -3.30 10.07
N MET A 60 2.58 -3.16 8.73
CA MET A 60 1.41 -2.76 7.95
C MET A 60 0.33 -3.84 7.85
N ASP A 61 0.66 -5.12 8.05
CA ASP A 61 -0.23 -6.26 7.74
C ASP A 61 -1.58 -6.23 8.47
N SER A 62 -1.63 -5.71 9.69
CA SER A 62 -2.87 -5.51 10.45
C SER A 62 -3.43 -4.09 10.36
N HIS A 63 -2.69 -3.17 9.76
CA HIS A 63 -2.97 -1.74 9.80
C HIS A 63 -4.07 -1.33 8.81
N ILE A 64 -4.88 -0.33 9.18
CA ILE A 64 -5.95 0.23 8.31
C ILE A 64 -5.41 0.71 6.96
N PHE A 65 -4.15 1.16 6.94
CA PHE A 65 -3.48 1.60 5.72
C PHE A 65 -3.21 0.48 4.71
N LYS A 66 -2.94 -0.76 5.17
CA LYS A 66 -2.85 -1.90 4.24
C LYS A 66 -4.22 -2.22 3.62
N LYS A 67 -5.31 -2.05 4.38
CA LYS A 67 -6.67 -2.17 3.83
C LYS A 67 -6.95 -1.14 2.74
N ALA A 68 -6.45 0.09 2.87
CA ALA A 68 -6.55 1.10 1.81
C ALA A 68 -5.78 0.66 0.56
N ALA A 69 -4.51 0.23 0.71
CA ALA A 69 -3.69 -0.30 -0.39
C ALA A 69 -4.26 -1.59 -1.03
N ASN A 70 -5.11 -2.32 -0.32
CA ASN A 70 -5.80 -3.50 -0.83
C ASN A 70 -7.02 -3.19 -1.69
N ARG A 71 -7.55 -1.96 -1.63
CA ARG A 71 -8.87 -1.64 -2.20
C ARG A 71 -8.84 -0.49 -3.18
N LEU A 72 -8.15 0.60 -2.85
CA LEU A 72 -8.12 1.82 -3.68
C LEU A 72 -7.71 1.60 -5.15
N PRO A 73 -6.74 0.72 -5.49
CA PRO A 73 -6.31 0.54 -6.88
C PRO A 73 -7.40 0.06 -7.85
N ALA A 74 -8.48 -0.53 -7.34
CA ALA A 74 -9.57 -1.07 -8.15
C ALA A 74 -10.95 -0.72 -7.58
N LEU A 75 -11.03 0.34 -6.76
CA LEU A 75 -12.30 0.84 -6.26
C LEU A 75 -12.97 1.70 -7.34
N THR A 76 -14.17 1.31 -7.78
CA THR A 76 -14.97 2.01 -8.79
C THR A 76 -16.28 2.54 -8.23
#